data_AF-A0A9D8Q7Z6-F1
#
_entry.id   AF-A0A9D8Q7Z6-F1
#
_cell.length_a   1.000
_cell.length_b   1.000
_cell.length_c   1.000
_cell.angle_alpha   90.00
_cell.angle_beta   90.00
_cell.angle_gamma   90.00
#
_symmetry.space_group_name_H-M   'P 1'
#
loop_
_entity.id
_entity.type
_entity.pdbx_description
1 polymer ?
#
loop_
_entity_poly.entity_id
_entity_poly.type
_entity_poly.pdbx_seq_one_letter_code
_entity_poly.pdbx_strand_id
1 'polypeptide(L)'
;CASAQSRKFAYGLALGQGSTPAEAAGGKLAEGAFTAAILAEMARARGIETPIAEAVAAIIAGKIGVREAVAGLLARPIRSEN
;
A
#
# COMPACT_ATOMS: atom_id res chain seq x y z
N CYS A 1 -8.90 10.79 -11.17
CA CYS A 1 -8.60 9.57 -10.39
C CYS A 1 -8.76 9.71 -8.86
N ALA A 2 -9.17 10.87 -8.34
CA ALA A 2 -9.35 11.11 -6.90
C ALA A 2 -10.79 11.51 -6.56
N SER A 3 -11.80 10.74 -7.00
CA SER A 3 -13.16 10.97 -6.50
C SER A 3 -13.38 10.20 -5.20
N ALA A 4 -14.09 10.82 -4.25
CA ALA A 4 -14.47 10.24 -2.95
C ALA A 4 -15.33 8.96 -3.08
N GLN A 5 -15.79 8.64 -4.30
CA GLN A 5 -16.53 7.42 -4.63
C GLN A 5 -15.61 6.22 -4.91
N SER A 6 -14.29 6.42 -4.96
CA SER A 6 -13.30 5.36 -5.14
C SER A 6 -13.17 4.53 -3.87
N ARG A 7 -13.62 3.27 -3.92
CA ARG A 7 -13.45 2.29 -2.82
C ARG A 7 -12.00 2.15 -2.37
N LYS A 8 -11.05 2.30 -3.30
CA LYS A 8 -9.60 2.26 -3.01
C LYS A 8 -9.15 3.45 -2.18
N PHE A 9 -9.67 4.64 -2.48
CA PHE A 9 -9.33 5.86 -1.72
C PHE A 9 -9.91 5.80 -0.32
N ALA A 10 -11.19 5.42 -0.17
CA ALA A 10 -11.83 5.28 1.13
C ALA A 10 -11.10 4.25 2.02
N TYR A 11 -10.69 3.11 1.44
CA TYR A 11 -9.89 2.10 2.13
C TYR A 11 -8.54 2.66 2.62
N GLY A 12 -7.78 3.33 1.73
CA GLY A 12 -6.51 3.94 2.09
C GLY A 12 -6.64 5.03 3.15
N LEU A 13 -7.73 5.82 3.10
CA LEU A 13 -8.02 6.85 4.10
C LEU A 13 -8.30 6.24 5.48
N ALA A 14 -9.11 5.19 5.56
CA ALA A 14 -9.40 4.49 6.82
C ALA A 14 -8.13 3.89 7.45
N LEU A 15 -7.27 3.27 6.64
CA LEU A 15 -5.95 2.81 7.08
C LEU A 15 -5.10 3.95 7.63
N GLY A 16 -5.05 5.09 6.93
CA GLY A 16 -4.33 6.28 7.37
C GLY A 16 -4.86 6.89 8.67
N GLN A 17 -6.16 6.73 8.93
CA GLN A 17 -6.83 7.15 10.17
C GLN A 17 -6.63 6.16 11.33
N GLY A 18 -5.95 5.03 11.10
CA GLY A 18 -5.61 4.06 12.14
C GLY A 18 -6.55 2.85 12.22
N SER A 19 -7.48 2.70 11.28
CA SER A 19 -8.27 1.46 11.18
C SER A 19 -7.39 0.29 10.79
N THR A 20 -7.69 -0.90 11.32
CA THR A 20 -7.04 -2.13 10.85
C THR A 20 -7.45 -2.45 9.41
N PRO A 21 -6.66 -3.26 8.67
CA PRO A 21 -7.04 -3.70 7.33
C PRO A 21 -8.41 -4.39 7.26
N ALA A 22 -8.81 -5.10 8.31
CA ALA A 22 -10.11 -5.76 8.40
C ALA A 22 -11.27 -4.76 8.59
N GLU A 23 -11.08 -3.76 9.44
CA GLU A 23 -12.07 -2.69 9.67
C GLU A 23 -12.21 -1.80 8.43
N ALA A 24 -11.08 -1.38 7.84
CA ALA A 24 -11.06 -0.54 6.64
C ALA A 24 -11.73 -1.22 5.44
N ALA A 25 -11.65 -2.55 5.37
CA ALA A 25 -12.30 -3.37 4.33
C ALA A 25 -13.83 -3.42 4.46
N GLY A 26 -14.40 -3.09 5.63
CA GLY A 26 -15.84 -3.15 5.88
C GLY A 26 -16.44 -4.54 5.61
N GLY A 27 -15.67 -5.61 5.88
CA GLY A 27 -16.07 -6.99 5.60
C GLY A 27 -15.96 -7.45 4.14
N LYS A 28 -15.47 -6.60 3.22
CA LYS A 28 -15.17 -6.97 1.83
C LYS A 28 -13.68 -6.96 1.60
N LEU A 29 -13.11 -8.05 1.12
CA LEU A 29 -11.70 -8.08 0.73
C LEU A 29 -11.47 -6.98 -0.31
N ALA A 30 -10.64 -5.98 0.03
CA ALA A 30 -10.31 -4.93 -0.92
C ALA A 30 -9.57 -5.58 -2.09
N GLU A 31 -10.16 -5.64 -3.29
CA GLU A 31 -9.52 -6.23 -4.49
C GLU A 31 -8.09 -5.70 -4.72
N GLY A 32 -7.83 -4.44 -4.34
CA GLY A 32 -6.51 -3.82 -4.39
C GLY A 32 -5.44 -4.46 -3.50
N ALA A 33 -5.83 -5.17 -2.44
CA ALA A 33 -4.95 -5.95 -1.57
C ALA A 33 -4.18 -7.02 -2.35
N PHE A 34 -4.92 -7.77 -3.16
CA PHE A 34 -4.35 -8.80 -4.01
C PHE A 34 -3.52 -8.19 -5.14
N THR A 35 -4.00 -7.10 -5.75
CA THR A 35 -3.28 -6.46 -6.86
C THR A 35 -1.91 -5.92 -6.45
N ALA A 36 -1.82 -5.24 -5.30
CA ALA A 36 -0.55 -4.67 -4.83
C ALA A 36 0.49 -5.77 -4.51
N ALA A 37 0.06 -6.87 -3.88
CA ALA A 37 0.93 -8.00 -3.56
C ALA A 37 1.46 -8.68 -4.83
N ILE A 38 0.58 -8.96 -5.81
CA ILE A 38 0.97 -9.59 -7.08
C ILE A 38 1.90 -8.67 -7.87
N LEU A 39 1.63 -7.36 -7.92
CA LEU A 39 2.50 -6.39 -8.57
C LEU A 39 3.91 -6.39 -7.96
N ALA A 40 4.01 -6.29 -6.63
CA ALA A 40 5.28 -6.28 -5.92
C ALA A 40 6.05 -7.60 -6.15
N GLU A 41 5.35 -8.74 -6.19
CA GLU A 41 5.95 -10.03 -6.50
C GLU A 41 6.50 -10.09 -7.93
N MET A 42 5.69 -9.69 -8.92
CA MET A 42 6.13 -9.65 -10.32
C MET A 42 7.30 -8.70 -10.55
N ALA A 43 7.29 -7.53 -9.90
CA ALA A 43 8.35 -6.55 -10.00
C ALA A 43 9.66 -7.08 -9.41
N ARG A 44 9.60 -7.66 -8.21
CA ARG A 44 10.74 -8.32 -7.55
C ARG A 44 11.34 -9.44 -8.41
N ALA A 45 10.51 -10.27 -9.04
CA ALA A 45 10.96 -11.33 -9.95
C ALA A 45 11.73 -10.79 -11.17
N ARG A 46 11.53 -9.51 -11.52
CA ARG A 46 12.19 -8.82 -12.63
C ARG A 46 13.29 -7.85 -12.17
N GLY A 47 13.59 -7.80 -10.87
CA GLY A 47 14.55 -6.84 -10.31
C GLY A 47 14.08 -5.38 -10.40
N ILE A 48 12.78 -5.14 -10.55
CA ILE A 48 12.18 -3.81 -10.59
C ILE A 48 11.77 -3.42 -9.17
N GLU A 49 12.28 -2.30 -8.68
CA GLU A 49 11.86 -1.75 -7.39
C GLU A 49 10.47 -1.11 -7.47
N THR A 50 9.59 -1.47 -6.53
CA THR A 50 8.25 -0.90 -6.43
C THR A 50 7.94 -0.47 -4.99
N PRO A 51 8.70 0.47 -4.43
CA PRO A 51 8.68 0.80 -3.00
C PRO A 51 7.28 1.16 -2.47
N ILE A 52 6.48 1.88 -3.27
CA ILE A 52 5.10 2.21 -2.90
C ILE A 52 4.21 0.96 -2.90
N ALA A 53 4.30 0.11 -3.92
CA ALA A 53 3.48 -1.09 -4.02
C ALA A 53 3.84 -2.11 -2.92
N GLU A 54 5.13 -2.24 -2.62
CA GLU A 54 5.65 -3.07 -1.54
C GLU A 54 5.15 -2.58 -0.17
N ALA A 55 5.22 -1.27 0.09
CA ALA A 55 4.70 -0.67 1.31
C ALA A 55 3.18 -0.90 1.46
N VAL A 56 2.41 -0.69 0.40
CA VAL A 56 0.96 -0.93 0.39
C VAL A 56 0.66 -2.41 0.64
N ALA A 57 1.37 -3.33 -0.02
CA ALA A 57 1.19 -4.77 0.20
C ALA A 57 1.52 -5.17 1.64
N ALA A 58 2.57 -4.60 2.24
CA ALA A 58 2.95 -4.88 3.61
C ALA A 58 1.95 -4.35 4.65
N ILE A 59 1.40 -3.15 4.44
CA ILE A 59 0.33 -2.59 5.30
C ILE A 59 -0.91 -3.47 5.26
N ILE A 60 -1.34 -3.84 4.06
CA ILE A 60 -2.54 -4.66 3.85
C ILE A 60 -2.37 -6.06 4.44
N ALA A 61 -1.18 -6.65 4.31
CA ALA A 61 -0.83 -7.92 4.93
C ALA A 61 -0.67 -7.85 6.46
N GLY A 62 -0.81 -6.66 7.06
CA GLY A 62 -0.66 -6.44 8.50
C GLY A 62 0.79 -6.61 8.99
N LYS A 63 1.78 -6.56 8.10
CA LYS A 63 3.20 -6.74 8.44
C LYS A 63 3.81 -5.49 9.07
N ILE A 64 3.38 -4.32 8.62
CA ILE A 64 3.85 -3.01 9.10
C ILE A 64 2.66 -2.04 9.21
N GLY A 65 2.79 -1.04 10.08
CA GLY A 65 1.82 0.05 10.18
C GLY A 65 2.01 1.13 9.11
N VAL A 66 1.01 1.97 8.88
CA VAL A 66 1.10 3.10 7.93
C VAL A 66 2.24 4.06 8.29
N ARG A 67 2.43 4.37 9.58
CA ARG A 67 3.51 5.28 10.03
C ARG A 67 4.89 4.70 9.75
N GLU A 68 5.06 3.40 9.98
CA GLU A 68 6.31 2.69 9.70
C GLU A 68 6.60 2.66 8.20
N ALA A 69 5.59 2.38 7.38
CA ALA A 69 5.71 2.42 5.93
C ALA A 69 6.14 3.81 5.42
N VAL A 70 5.54 4.88 5.94
CA VAL A 70 5.92 6.26 5.58
C VAL A 70 7.36 6.55 6.00
N ALA A 71 7.75 6.18 7.22
CA ALA A 71 9.13 6.39 7.69
C ALA A 71 10.15 5.63 6.82
N GLY A 72 9.85 4.37 6.47
CA GLY A 72 10.71 3.57 5.59
C GLY A 72 10.82 4.16 4.19
N LEU A 73 9.72 4.65 3.62
CA LEU A 73 9.71 5.32 2.31
C LEU A 73 10.55 6.60 2.30
N LEU A 74 10.43 7.42 3.35
CA LEU A 74 11.18 8.68 3.48
C LEU A 74 12.66 8.47 3.79
N ALA A 75 13.03 7.35 4.41
CA ALA A 75 14.42 7.00 4.71
C ALA A 75 15.19 6.43 3.51
N ARG A 76 14.53 6.19 2.37
CA ARG A 76 15.19 5.66 1.17
C ARG A 76 16.19 6.67 0.60
N PRO A 77 17.32 6.20 0.03
CA PRO A 77 18.27 7.08 -0.66
C PRO A 77 17.57 7.88 -1.75
N ILE A 78 17.84 9.19 -1.80
CA ILE A 78 17.33 10.07 -2.85
C ILE A 78 17.91 9.57 -4.19
N ARG A 79 17.02 9.26 -5.13
CA ARG A 79 17.37 8.92 -6.52
C ARG A 79 16.92 10.07 -7.39
N SER A 80 17.80 10.58 -8.25
CA SER A 80 17.41 11.56 -9.27
C SER A 80 16.38 10.96 -10.21
N GLU A 81 15.32 11.73 -10.50
CA GLU A 81 14.40 11.44 -11.58
C GLU A 81 15.06 11.93 -12.88
N ASN A 82 15.35 11.01 -13.81
CA ASN A 82 15.92 11.28 -15.13
C ASN A 82 14.82 11.49 -16.16
#